data_AF-A0A7S3M6K9-F1
#
_entry.id   AF-A0A7S3M6K9-F1
#
_cell.length_a   1.000
_cell.length_b   1.000
_cell.length_c   1.000
_cell.angle_alpha   90.00
_cell.angle_beta   90.00
_cell.angle_gamma   90.00
#
_symmetry.space_group_name_H-M   'P 1'
#
loop_
_entity.id
_entity.type
_entity.pdbx_description
1 polymer ?
#
loop_
_entity_poly.entity_id
_entity_poly.type
_entity_poly.pdbx_seq_one_letter_code
_entity_poly.pdbx_strand_id
1 'polypeptide(L)'
;ARNFASDPLAATSKLYEDIVAKSVKEYQANQKVVSDDLDAELKANKMVLFMEGTPDAPKSEASHNVVKMLTQVQATPFVSVDVLSHPAILGYTVTKSQRSRGPHLYVNGSFFADHDGLLAKFSTGELAKDIGSEGTKSSGVFGGELPIATY
;
A
#
# COMPACT_ATOMS: atom_id res chain seq x y z
N ALA A 1 15.04 -38.21 -16.84
CA ALA A 1 14.60 -37.48 -15.64
C ALA A 1 13.58 -36.44 -16.08
N ARG A 2 12.32 -36.53 -15.64
CA ARG A 2 11.32 -35.49 -15.93
C ARG A 2 11.56 -34.39 -14.90
N ASN A 3 12.05 -33.22 -15.34
CA ASN A 3 12.14 -32.02 -14.50
C ASN A 3 10.71 -31.62 -14.13
N PHE A 4 10.20 -32.17 -13.03
CA PHE A 4 8.95 -31.72 -12.44
C PHE A 4 9.22 -30.43 -11.65
N ALA A 5 8.55 -29.37 -12.09
CA ALA A 5 8.27 -28.16 -11.35
C ALA A 5 9.50 -27.38 -10.84
N SER A 6 9.96 -26.42 -11.65
CA SER A 6 10.32 -25.13 -11.07
C SER A 6 9.10 -24.65 -10.28
N ASP A 7 9.24 -24.49 -8.97
CA ASP A 7 8.17 -24.03 -8.09
C ASP A 7 7.52 -22.76 -8.69
N PRO A 8 6.23 -22.77 -9.06
CA PRO A 8 5.59 -21.63 -9.72
C PRO A 8 5.64 -20.36 -8.86
N LEU A 9 5.75 -20.49 -7.55
CA LEU A 9 5.94 -19.36 -6.63
C LEU A 9 7.36 -18.76 -6.74
N ALA A 10 8.38 -19.60 -6.94
CA ALA A 10 9.76 -19.14 -7.12
C ALA A 10 9.95 -18.43 -8.48
N ALA A 11 9.30 -18.93 -9.53
CA ALA A 11 9.33 -18.30 -10.85
C ALA A 11 8.65 -16.91 -10.84
N THR A 12 7.54 -16.77 -10.12
CA THR A 12 6.84 -15.49 -9.96
C THR A 12 7.61 -14.49 -9.08
N SER A 13 8.33 -14.97 -8.05
CA SER A 13 9.22 -14.10 -7.25
C SER A 13 10.33 -13.49 -8.11
N LYS A 14 11.02 -14.31 -8.91
CA LYS A 14 12.10 -13.82 -9.79
C LYS A 14 11.60 -12.80 -10.80
N LEU A 15 10.44 -13.04 -11.40
CA LEU A 15 9.84 -12.11 -12.34
C LEU A 15 9.52 -10.76 -11.66
N TYR A 16 9.03 -10.79 -10.43
CA TYR A 16 8.75 -9.58 -9.66
C TYR A 16 10.03 -8.83 -9.30
N GLU A 17 11.06 -9.54 -8.85
CA GLU A 17 12.40 -8.97 -8.57
C GLU A 17 12.99 -8.27 -9.80
N ASP A 18 12.87 -8.89 -10.99
CA ASP A 18 13.33 -8.30 -12.24
C ASP A 18 12.55 -7.03 -12.60
N ILE A 19 11.22 -7.04 -12.40
CA ILE A 19 10.36 -5.87 -12.59
C ILE A 19 10.77 -4.74 -11.64
N VAL A 20 10.99 -5.05 -10.36
CA VAL A 20 11.44 -4.07 -9.36
C VAL A 20 12.81 -3.51 -9.74
N ALA A 21 13.77 -4.36 -10.12
CA ALA A 21 15.10 -3.92 -10.52
C ALA A 21 15.06 -3.00 -11.75
N LYS A 22 14.22 -3.32 -12.74
CA LYS A 22 13.99 -2.46 -13.91
C LYS A 22 13.34 -1.13 -13.51
N SER A 23 12.35 -1.19 -12.64
CA SER A 23 11.61 -0.02 -12.15
C SER A 23 12.52 0.95 -11.39
N VAL A 24 13.44 0.44 -10.57
CA VAL A 24 14.44 1.26 -9.87
C VAL A 24 15.39 1.94 -10.86
N LYS A 25 15.85 1.24 -11.90
CA LYS A 25 16.68 1.85 -12.96
C LYS A 25 15.93 2.97 -13.70
N GLU A 26 14.66 2.75 -14.00
CA GLU A 26 13.83 3.73 -14.70
C GLU A 26 13.53 4.95 -13.82
N TYR A 27 13.28 4.73 -12.52
CA TYR A 27 13.19 5.79 -11.54
C TYR A 27 14.50 6.59 -11.47
N GLN A 28 15.66 5.95 -11.41
CA GLN A 28 16.96 6.64 -11.39
C GLN A 28 17.18 7.53 -12.62
N ALA A 29 16.72 7.10 -13.80
CA ALA A 29 16.84 7.90 -15.03
C ALA A 29 15.99 9.18 -15.01
N ASN A 30 14.83 9.16 -14.35
CA ASN A 30 13.88 10.29 -14.28
C ASN A 30 13.69 10.80 -12.85
N GLN A 31 14.68 10.57 -11.99
CA GLN A 31 14.52 10.66 -10.53
C GLN A 31 13.93 11.98 -10.10
N LYS A 32 14.46 13.09 -10.63
CA LYS A 32 14.07 14.44 -10.25
C LYS A 32 12.58 14.72 -10.48
N VAL A 33 12.06 14.37 -11.66
CA VAL A 33 10.66 14.64 -12.02
C VAL A 33 9.73 13.80 -11.16
N VAL A 34 10.01 12.50 -11.04
CA VAL A 34 9.18 11.55 -10.30
C VAL A 34 9.21 11.83 -8.81
N SER A 35 10.37 12.19 -8.25
CA SER A 35 10.48 12.56 -6.84
C SER A 35 9.73 13.85 -6.55
N ASP A 36 9.85 14.87 -7.41
CA ASP A 36 9.19 16.16 -7.19
C ASP A 36 7.65 16.01 -7.22
N ASP A 37 7.11 15.24 -8.16
CA ASP A 37 5.67 14.98 -8.27
C ASP A 37 5.15 14.16 -7.07
N LEU A 38 5.82 13.06 -6.72
CA LEU A 38 5.37 12.18 -5.63
C LEU A 38 5.61 12.81 -4.25
N ASP A 39 6.70 13.55 -4.05
CA ASP A 39 6.93 14.29 -2.81
C ASP A 39 5.93 15.45 -2.67
N ALA A 40 5.45 16.05 -3.77
CA ALA A 40 4.36 17.02 -3.73
C ALA A 40 3.05 16.35 -3.29
N GLU A 41 2.71 15.18 -3.84
CA GLU A 41 1.51 14.42 -3.47
C GLU A 41 1.52 14.01 -2.00
N LEU A 42 2.69 13.59 -1.49
CA LEU A 42 2.93 13.25 -0.09
C LEU A 42 2.81 14.46 0.86
N LYS A 43 3.09 15.68 0.38
CA LYS A 43 2.94 16.92 1.14
C LYS A 43 1.52 17.47 1.10
N ALA A 44 0.83 17.29 -0.03
CA ALA A 44 -0.54 17.75 -0.24
C ALA A 44 -1.54 16.92 0.59
N ASN A 45 -1.26 15.63 0.78
CA ASN A 45 -2.17 14.70 1.43
C ASN A 45 -1.59 14.18 2.75
N LYS A 46 -2.43 14.14 3.80
CA LYS A 46 -2.04 13.61 5.11
C LYS A 46 -1.67 12.12 5.03
N MET A 47 -2.40 11.35 4.23
CA MET A 47 -2.21 9.91 4.09
C MET A 47 -2.21 9.53 2.61
N VAL A 48 -1.17 8.83 2.19
CA VAL A 48 -1.01 8.35 0.81
C VAL A 48 -0.67 6.86 0.84
N LEU A 49 -1.48 6.07 0.16
CA LEU A 49 -1.33 4.63 0.03
C LEU A 49 -0.83 4.28 -1.37
N PHE A 50 0.38 3.75 -1.46
CA PHE A 50 0.87 3.12 -2.68
C PHE A 50 0.43 1.67 -2.68
N MET A 51 -0.36 1.25 -3.66
CA MET A 51 -0.92 -0.11 -3.73
C MET A 51 -0.98 -0.61 -5.17
N GLU A 52 -1.16 -1.92 -5.34
CA GLU A 52 -1.35 -2.53 -6.65
C GLU A 52 -2.84 -2.48 -7.02
N GLY A 53 -3.19 -1.60 -7.97
CA GLY A 53 -4.58 -1.28 -8.32
C GLY A 53 -5.11 -0.06 -7.57
N THR A 54 -6.44 -0.01 -7.39
CA THR A 54 -7.13 1.08 -6.68
C THR A 54 -7.92 0.55 -5.48
N PRO A 55 -8.35 1.40 -4.53
CA PRO A 55 -9.18 0.97 -3.40
C PRO A 55 -10.47 0.28 -3.84
N ASP A 56 -11.06 0.71 -4.96
CA ASP A 56 -12.26 0.10 -5.55
C ASP A 56 -11.96 -1.21 -6.29
N ALA A 57 -10.76 -1.33 -6.87
CA ALA A 57 -10.34 -2.49 -7.66
C ALA A 57 -8.90 -2.92 -7.30
N PRO A 58 -8.70 -3.51 -6.11
CA PRO A 58 -7.39 -3.98 -5.70
C PRO A 58 -6.98 -5.21 -6.52
N LYS A 59 -5.74 -5.23 -7.03
CA LYS A 59 -5.22 -6.30 -7.88
C LYS A 59 -4.40 -7.35 -7.11
N SER A 60 -4.26 -7.16 -5.80
CA SER A 60 -3.42 -7.97 -4.93
C SER A 60 -4.08 -8.17 -3.57
N GLU A 61 -3.98 -9.38 -3.01
CA GLU A 61 -4.58 -9.74 -1.72
C GLU A 61 -4.08 -8.82 -0.60
N ALA A 62 -2.77 -8.53 -0.57
CA ALA A 62 -2.18 -7.62 0.40
C ALA A 62 -2.77 -6.20 0.27
N SER A 63 -2.99 -5.72 -0.97
CA SER A 63 -3.59 -4.41 -1.22
C SER A 63 -5.06 -4.38 -0.76
N HIS A 64 -5.83 -5.43 -1.02
CA HIS A 64 -7.20 -5.58 -0.54
C HIS A 64 -7.27 -5.61 1.00
N ASN A 65 -6.37 -6.33 1.65
CA ASN A 65 -6.31 -6.40 3.11
C ASN A 65 -6.00 -5.04 3.73
N VAL A 66 -5.05 -4.28 3.17
CA VAL A 66 -4.76 -2.91 3.66
C VAL A 66 -5.95 -2.00 3.53
N VAL A 67 -6.62 -1.97 2.38
CA VAL A 67 -7.83 -1.15 2.19
C VAL A 67 -8.90 -1.53 3.22
N LYS A 68 -9.13 -2.83 3.46
CA LYS A 68 -10.07 -3.30 4.47
C LYS A 68 -9.70 -2.83 5.88
N MET A 69 -8.44 -2.96 6.28
CA MET A 69 -7.95 -2.51 7.59
C MET A 69 -8.13 -0.99 7.76
N LEU A 70 -7.75 -0.19 6.76
CA LEU A 70 -7.90 1.26 6.77
C LEU A 70 -9.37 1.69 6.88
N THR A 71 -10.27 1.00 6.17
CA THR A 71 -11.72 1.23 6.26
C THR A 71 -12.25 0.89 7.66
N GLN A 72 -11.82 -0.22 8.26
CA GLN A 72 -12.25 -0.61 9.61
C GLN A 72 -11.80 0.36 10.71
N VAL A 73 -10.61 0.94 10.57
CA VAL A 73 -10.12 1.97 11.49
C VAL A 73 -10.64 3.36 11.13
N GLN A 74 -11.40 3.50 10.04
CA GLN A 74 -11.91 4.78 9.52
C GLN A 74 -10.79 5.80 9.28
N ALA A 75 -9.68 5.34 8.71
CA ALA A 75 -8.56 6.20 8.33
C ALA A 75 -8.91 6.99 7.07
N THR A 76 -9.67 8.08 7.21
CA THR A 76 -10.02 9.01 6.12
C THR A 76 -9.64 10.45 6.49
N PRO A 77 -9.34 11.32 5.50
CA PRO A 77 -9.16 11.04 4.08
C PRO A 77 -7.76 10.48 3.75
N PHE A 78 -7.66 9.60 2.75
CA PHE A 78 -6.39 9.17 2.16
C PHE A 78 -6.49 9.14 0.64
N VAL A 79 -5.33 9.29 -0.03
CA VAL A 79 -5.20 9.14 -1.48
C VAL A 79 -4.51 7.82 -1.79
N SER A 80 -4.94 7.14 -2.84
CA SER A 80 -4.31 5.92 -3.34
C SER A 80 -3.59 6.17 -4.66
N VAL A 81 -2.38 5.64 -4.79
CA VAL A 81 -1.58 5.69 -6.01
C VAL A 81 -1.33 4.25 -6.50
N ASP A 82 -1.74 3.94 -7.73
CA ASP A 82 -1.50 2.63 -8.34
C ASP A 82 -0.03 2.52 -8.78
N VAL A 83 0.73 1.65 -8.13
CA VAL A 83 2.16 1.42 -8.45
C VAL A 83 2.34 0.72 -9.80
N LEU A 84 1.30 0.09 -10.34
CA LEU A 84 1.33 -0.59 -11.64
C LEU A 84 1.11 0.37 -12.81
N SER A 85 0.69 1.61 -12.53
CA SER A 85 0.43 2.61 -13.57
C SER A 85 1.71 3.05 -14.29
N HIS A 86 2.81 3.22 -13.55
CA HIS A 86 4.11 3.59 -14.10
C HIS A 86 5.27 2.92 -13.32
N PRO A 87 6.22 2.26 -13.99
CA PRO A 87 7.36 1.59 -13.34
C PRO A 87 8.21 2.52 -12.47
N ALA A 88 8.34 3.79 -12.85
CA ALA A 88 9.05 4.77 -12.03
C ALA A 88 8.41 5.01 -10.64
N ILE A 89 7.08 4.86 -10.49
CA ILE A 89 6.39 4.97 -9.19
C ILE A 89 6.79 3.79 -8.30
N LEU A 90 6.76 2.57 -8.85
CA LEU A 90 7.25 1.38 -8.14
C LEU A 90 8.71 1.56 -7.71
N GLY A 91 9.57 2.06 -8.61
CA GLY A 91 10.97 2.34 -8.30
C GLY A 91 11.14 3.37 -7.18
N TYR A 92 10.34 4.43 -7.17
CA TYR A 92 10.30 5.44 -6.10
C TYR A 92 9.91 4.81 -4.76
N THR A 93 8.79 4.08 -4.73
CA THR A 93 8.27 3.49 -3.49
C THR A 93 9.26 2.50 -2.91
N VAL A 94 9.84 1.61 -3.71
CA VAL A 94 10.85 0.63 -3.27
C VAL A 94 12.10 1.33 -2.74
N THR A 95 12.55 2.40 -3.40
CA THR A 95 13.74 3.17 -2.96
C THR A 95 13.48 3.87 -1.62
N LYS A 96 12.28 4.43 -1.43
CA LYS A 96 11.91 5.17 -0.21
C LYS A 96 11.56 4.25 0.96
N SER A 97 10.85 3.14 0.72
CA SER A 97 10.44 2.21 1.78
C SER A 97 11.54 1.19 2.14
N GLN A 98 12.55 1.01 1.27
CA GLN A 98 13.54 -0.07 1.35
C GLN A 98 12.90 -1.48 1.39
N ARG A 99 11.66 -1.60 0.93
CA ARG A 99 10.90 -2.85 0.86
C ARG A 99 10.56 -3.10 -0.61
N SER A 100 10.89 -4.30 -1.08
CA SER A 100 10.71 -4.66 -2.49
C SER A 100 9.26 -4.91 -2.86
N ARG A 101 8.39 -5.23 -1.90
CA ARG A 101 7.03 -5.73 -2.15
C ARG A 101 6.03 -5.26 -1.11
N GLY A 102 4.81 -5.02 -1.57
CA GLY A 102 3.64 -4.77 -0.74
C GLY A 102 3.05 -3.37 -0.94
N PRO A 103 1.82 -3.15 -0.48
CA PRO A 103 1.30 -1.81 -0.33
C PRO A 103 2.10 -1.06 0.75
N HIS A 104 2.38 0.21 0.49
CA HIS A 104 3.14 1.07 1.39
C HIS A 104 2.29 2.28 1.78
N LEU A 105 2.08 2.46 3.08
CA LEU A 105 1.36 3.61 3.61
C LEU A 105 2.35 4.69 4.04
N TYR A 106 2.11 5.90 3.59
CA TYR A 106 2.80 7.12 4.02
C TYR A 106 1.82 8.01 4.78
N VAL A 107 2.29 8.55 5.90
CA VAL A 107 1.52 9.46 6.76
C VAL A 107 2.40 10.69 7.02
N ASN A 108 1.85 11.88 6.76
CA ASN A 108 2.55 13.17 6.86
C ASN A 108 3.90 13.18 6.09
N GLY A 109 3.89 12.63 4.87
CA GLY A 109 5.07 12.53 4.00
C GLY A 109 6.18 11.58 4.49
N SER A 110 5.95 10.83 5.56
CA SER A 110 6.90 9.84 6.08
C SER A 110 6.35 8.43 5.91
N PHE A 111 7.25 7.47 5.64
CA PHE A 111 6.88 6.07 5.56
C PHE A 111 6.35 5.60 6.92
N PHE A 112 5.13 5.06 6.94
CA PHE A 112 4.46 4.63 8.16
C PHE A 112 4.58 3.12 8.37
N ALA A 113 4.11 2.32 7.40
CA ALA A 113 4.17 0.87 7.44
C ALA A 113 3.89 0.22 6.07
N ASP A 114 4.39 -1.00 5.91
CA ASP A 114 4.00 -1.93 4.85
C ASP A 114 2.81 -2.80 5.29
N HIS A 115 2.34 -3.71 4.44
CA HIS A 115 1.23 -4.62 4.76
C HIS A 115 1.39 -5.34 6.10
N ASP A 116 2.57 -5.91 6.37
CA ASP A 116 2.81 -6.71 7.57
C ASP A 116 2.87 -5.84 8.83
N GLY A 117 3.50 -4.66 8.74
CA GLY A 117 3.48 -3.68 9.82
C GLY A 117 2.07 -3.16 10.12
N LEU A 118 1.26 -2.91 9.08
CA LEU A 118 -0.14 -2.51 9.24
C LEU A 118 -0.97 -3.62 9.89
N LEU A 119 -0.77 -4.87 9.48
CA LEU A 119 -1.46 -6.03 10.05
C LEU A 119 -1.13 -6.22 11.53
N ALA A 120 0.14 -6.06 11.90
CA ALA A 120 0.58 -6.13 13.29
C ALA A 120 -0.06 -5.01 14.14
N LYS A 121 0.01 -3.76 13.68
CA LYS A 121 -0.62 -2.61 14.35
C LYS A 121 -2.14 -2.71 14.41
N PHE A 122 -2.77 -3.30 13.40
CA PHE A 122 -4.20 -3.54 13.38
C PHE A 122 -4.61 -4.57 14.44
N SER A 123 -3.84 -5.65 14.55
CA SER A 123 -4.06 -6.72 15.52
C SER A 123 -3.90 -6.25 16.98
N THR A 124 -2.99 -5.31 17.24
CA THR A 124 -2.79 -4.69 18.57
C THR A 124 -3.77 -3.54 18.85
N GLY A 125 -4.54 -3.10 17.85
CA GLY A 125 -5.41 -1.92 17.94
C GLY A 125 -4.65 -0.58 17.95
N GLU A 126 -3.33 -0.59 17.77
CA GLU A 126 -2.49 0.62 17.66
C GLU A 126 -2.80 1.40 16.39
N LEU A 127 -3.12 0.70 15.29
CA LEU A 127 -3.45 1.36 14.03
C LEU A 127 -4.63 2.31 14.17
N ALA A 128 -5.66 1.90 14.92
CA ALA A 128 -6.83 2.73 15.17
C ALA A 128 -6.51 3.95 16.05
N LYS A 129 -5.47 3.89 16.88
CA LYS A 129 -5.02 5.02 17.71
C LYS A 129 -4.14 5.98 16.92
N ASP A 130 -3.27 5.45 16.07
CA ASP A 130 -2.31 6.25 15.28
C ASP A 130 -3.00 7.04 14.16
N ILE A 131 -3.90 6.38 13.41
CA ILE A 131 -4.50 6.93 12.18
C ILE A 131 -6.02 6.83 12.12
N GLY A 132 -6.66 6.18 13.10
CA GLY A 132 -8.10 6.06 13.12
C GLY A 132 -8.80 7.39 13.41
N SER A 133 -9.98 7.58 12.84
CA SER A 133 -10.86 8.69 13.18
C SER A 133 -11.53 8.45 14.54
N GLU A 134 -11.59 9.48 15.39
CA GLU A 134 -12.38 9.49 16.64
C GLU A 134 -13.90 9.62 16.39
N GLY A 135 -14.37 9.33 15.17
CA GLY A 135 -15.79 9.28 14.85
C GLY A 135 -16.52 8.16 15.60
N THR A 136 -17.78 8.41 15.97
CA THR A 136 -18.66 7.38 16.53
C THR A 136 -18.85 6.30 15.47
N LYS A 137 -18.38 5.08 15.76
CA LYS A 137 -18.51 3.94 14.85
C LYS A 137 -19.93 3.40 14.95
N SER A 138 -20.63 3.21 13.84
CA SER A 138 -21.87 2.44 13.88
C SER A 138 -21.53 0.99 14.23
N SER A 139 -22.25 0.41 15.19
CA SER A 139 -22.31 -1.05 15.29
C SER A 139 -23.15 -1.50 14.11
N GLY A 140 -22.54 -2.07 13.08
CA GLY A 140 -23.27 -2.61 11.91
C GLY A 140 -24.49 -3.41 12.34
N VAL A 141 -25.58 -3.28 11.58
CA VAL A 141 -26.88 -3.88 11.92
C VAL A 141 -26.84 -5.40 11.68
N PHE A 142 -25.94 -5.85 10.80
CA PHE A 142 -25.76 -7.26 10.44
C PHE A 142 -24.34 -7.76 10.74
N GLY A 143 -24.24 -9.03 11.13
CA GLY A 143 -22.94 -9.67 11.42
C GLY A 143 -22.05 -9.72 10.18
N GLY A 144 -20.87 -9.08 10.25
CA GLY A 144 -19.88 -9.04 9.18
C GLY A 144 -19.82 -7.72 8.41
N GLU A 145 -20.69 -6.76 8.70
CA GLU A 145 -20.62 -5.42 8.12
C GLU A 145 -19.42 -4.63 8.64
N LEU A 146 -18.78 -3.88 7.76
CA LEU A 146 -17.73 -2.95 8.14
C LEU A 146 -18.37 -1.74 8.84
N PRO A 147 -17.81 -1.26 9.97
CA PRO A 147 -18.35 -0.11 10.69
C PRO A 147 -18.26 1.15 9.82
N ILE A 148 -19.39 1.82 9.60
CA ILE A 148 -19.46 3.10 8.89
C ILE A 148 -19.49 4.26 9.90
N ALA A 149 -18.96 5.42 9.51
CA ALA A 149 -19.05 6.61 10.34
C ALA A 149 -20.51 7.10 10.37
N THR A 150 -21.06 7.34 11.55
CA THR A 150 -22.31 8.09 11.69
C THR A 150 -21.96 9.57 11.64
N TYR A 151 -22.36 10.24 10.56
CA TYR A 151 -22.30 11.70 10.42
C TYR A 151 -23.49 12.35 11.14
#